data_AF-A0A9P7TE78-F1
#
_entry.id   AF-A0A9P7TE78-F1
#
_cell.length_a   1.000
_cell.length_b   1.000
_cell.length_c   1.000
_cell.angle_alpha   90.00
_cell.angle_beta   90.00
_cell.angle_gamma   90.00
#
_symmetry.space_group_name_H-M   'P 1'
#
loop_
_entity.id
_entity.type
_entity.pdbx_description
1 polymer ?
#
loop_
_entity_poly.entity_id
_entity_poly.type
_entity_poly.pdbx_seq_one_letter_code
_entity_poly.pdbx_strand_id
1 'polypeptide(L)'
;MDESDSDAEPAPRRGAATDGDDKYPVDGLFMSETEKAEIMAMREVEREQILEERTTEIERQRQNRLLRQMVENEERKTVKKKRSADTAELDDSQRKPARQRATGKAETAMDSLRRARAEKAKRKEDNTRGRDYSPGRQGSDGAESEDDFGRARSRTPEKEEEKEAPLPDLKDFERIRLGRNEFAQVCFTPGFESAITGCYIRIALGPHPETGVEQYRMAVIKGFSSSRPYALTGPQGAFVTDQYVKASHGKAVKEFPFIAASSGKFTD
;
A
#
# COMPACT_ATOMS: atom_id res chain seq x y z
N MET A 1 -24.39 69.31 -16.89
CA MET A 1 -22.98 69.22 -16.47
C MET A 1 -22.99 69.66 -15.02
N ASP A 2 -22.84 68.80 -14.03
CA ASP A 2 -21.94 67.66 -13.96
C ASP A 2 -22.50 66.63 -12.95
N GLU A 3 -22.59 65.36 -13.37
CA GLU A 3 -22.91 64.22 -12.51
C GLU A 3 -21.57 63.65 -12.02
N SER A 4 -21.35 63.53 -10.70
CA SER A 4 -20.17 62.88 -10.15
C SER A 4 -20.61 61.67 -9.31
N ASP A 5 -20.68 60.54 -10.01
CA ASP A 5 -21.00 59.21 -9.51
C ASP A 5 -19.76 58.64 -8.82
N SER A 6 -19.81 58.48 -7.50
CA SER A 6 -18.72 57.90 -6.71
C SER A 6 -18.92 56.40 -6.59
N ASP A 7 -18.33 55.66 -7.53
CA ASP A 7 -18.18 54.21 -7.52
C ASP A 7 -17.24 53.79 -6.36
N ALA A 8 -17.85 53.53 -5.20
CA ALA A 8 -17.16 52.99 -4.04
C ALA A 8 -17.15 51.45 -4.12
N GLU A 9 -16.08 50.92 -4.70
CA GLU A 9 -15.68 49.51 -4.61
C GLU A 9 -15.88 48.96 -3.17
N PRO A 10 -16.61 47.85 -2.97
CA PRO A 10 -16.75 47.27 -1.65
C PRO A 10 -15.41 46.69 -1.21
N ALA A 11 -14.84 47.32 -0.18
CA ALA A 11 -13.64 46.86 0.52
C ALA A 11 -13.69 45.33 0.78
N PRO A 12 -12.58 44.61 0.60
CA PRO A 12 -12.55 43.18 0.87
C PRO A 12 -12.87 43.00 2.35
N ARG A 13 -13.93 42.23 2.62
CA ARG A 13 -14.33 41.88 3.98
C ARG A 13 -13.16 41.20 4.69
N ARG A 14 -12.45 41.99 5.50
CA ARG A 14 -11.61 41.50 6.59
C ARG A 14 -12.51 40.66 7.50
N GLY A 15 -12.26 39.36 7.57
CA GLY A 15 -12.87 38.47 8.56
C GLY A 15 -13.48 37.21 7.98
N ALA A 16 -12.65 36.26 7.57
CA ALA A 16 -12.89 34.82 7.74
C ALA A 16 -11.62 34.03 7.39
N ALA A 17 -10.99 33.45 8.43
CA ALA A 17 -9.95 32.41 8.40
C ALA A 17 -8.48 32.83 8.19
N THR A 18 -8.00 33.80 8.97
CA THR A 18 -6.63 33.76 9.53
C THR A 18 -6.86 33.58 11.04
N ASP A 19 -6.37 32.56 11.76
CA ASP A 19 -5.00 32.38 12.24
C ASP A 19 -4.97 31.17 13.23
N GLY A 20 -5.51 30.00 12.86
CA GLY A 20 -5.72 28.90 13.83
C GLY A 20 -5.20 27.50 13.48
N ASP A 21 -4.86 27.23 12.22
CA ASP A 21 -4.74 25.85 11.74
C ASP A 21 -3.31 25.38 11.41
N ASP A 22 -2.30 26.24 11.50
CA ASP A 22 -0.91 25.84 11.18
C ASP A 22 -0.12 25.53 12.45
N LYS A 23 -0.57 24.49 13.17
CA LYS A 23 -0.01 24.06 14.46
C LYS A 23 1.46 23.61 14.35
N TYR A 24 1.89 23.19 13.16
CA TYR A 24 3.22 22.64 12.91
C TYR A 24 3.90 23.36 11.72
N PRO A 25 4.33 24.62 11.89
CA PRO A 25 4.89 25.41 10.80
C PRO A 25 6.25 24.90 10.29
N VAL A 26 7.00 24.15 11.10
CA VAL A 26 8.34 23.66 10.74
C VAL A 26 8.22 22.23 10.20
N ASP A 27 8.63 22.02 8.93
CA ASP A 27 8.51 20.77 8.17
C ASP A 27 7.09 20.14 8.14
N GLY A 28 6.06 20.89 8.54
CA GLY A 28 4.71 20.38 8.71
C GLY A 28 4.54 19.45 9.92
N LEU A 29 5.57 19.23 10.74
CA LEU A 29 5.59 18.24 11.83
C LEU A 29 6.05 18.82 13.17
N PHE A 30 6.70 19.98 13.17
CA PHE A 30 7.29 20.60 14.36
C PHE A 30 6.71 22.00 14.59
N MET A 31 6.54 22.35 15.86
CA MET A 31 6.05 23.66 16.29
C MET A 31 7.15 24.72 16.15
N SER A 32 8.41 24.35 16.41
CA SER A 32 9.58 25.22 16.28
C SER A 32 10.84 24.42 15.92
N GLU A 33 11.89 25.11 15.49
CA GLU A 33 13.20 24.50 15.22
C GLU A 33 13.87 23.93 16.48
N THR A 34 13.64 24.55 17.65
CA THR A 34 14.15 24.06 18.93
C THR A 34 13.50 22.73 19.31
N GLU A 35 12.18 22.63 19.14
CA GLU A 35 11.43 21.41 19.41
C GLU A 35 11.87 20.27 18.47
N LYS A 36 12.13 20.59 17.19
CA LYS A 36 12.71 19.64 16.25
C LYS A 36 14.04 19.09 16.77
N ALA A 37 14.95 19.93 17.25
CA ALA A 37 16.23 19.47 17.78
C ALA A 37 16.06 18.56 19.02
N GLU A 38 15.12 18.90 19.91
CA GLU A 38 14.79 18.09 21.09
C GLU A 38 14.25 16.71 20.69
N ILE A 39 13.27 16.64 19.78
CA ILE A 39 12.67 15.38 19.31
C ILE A 39 13.70 14.53 18.56
N MET A 40 14.58 15.15 17.78
CA MET A 40 15.66 14.44 17.10
C MET A 40 16.72 13.88 18.05
N ALA A 41 16.85 14.43 19.26
CA ALA A 41 17.79 13.99 20.29
C ALA A 41 17.20 12.89 21.21
N MET A 42 15.89 12.68 21.21
CA MET A 42 15.23 11.61 21.96
C MET A 42 15.55 10.22 21.38
N ARG A 43 15.22 9.17 22.12
CA ARG A 43 15.36 7.78 21.66
C ARG A 43 14.49 7.55 20.42
N GLU A 44 14.97 6.74 19.48
CA GLU A 44 14.29 6.45 18.21
C GLU A 44 12.81 6.04 18.39
N VAL A 45 12.51 5.20 19.37
CA VAL A 45 11.14 4.75 19.64
C VAL A 45 10.23 5.91 20.07
N GLU A 46 10.69 6.78 20.96
CA GLU A 46 9.91 7.92 21.47
C GLU A 46 9.74 8.99 20.39
N ARG A 47 10.80 9.19 19.59
CA ARG A 47 10.79 10.09 18.45
C ARG A 47 9.74 9.68 17.41
N GLU A 48 9.72 8.42 16.99
CA GLU A 48 8.76 7.94 15.99
C GLU A 48 7.32 8.00 16.52
N GLN A 49 7.08 7.68 17.80
CA GLN A 49 5.75 7.82 18.41
C GLN A 49 5.22 9.26 18.33
N ILE A 50 6.05 10.25 18.66
CA ILE A 50 5.66 11.67 18.58
C ILE A 50 5.37 12.09 17.13
N LEU A 51 6.17 11.62 16.17
CA LEU A 51 5.95 11.92 14.76
C LEU A 51 4.66 11.29 14.23
N GLU A 52 4.39 10.03 14.57
CA GLU A 52 3.15 9.34 14.21
C GLU A 52 1.92 10.08 14.76
N GLU A 53 1.89 10.41 16.05
CA GLU A 53 0.78 11.16 16.65
C GLU A 53 0.51 12.47 15.90
N ARG A 54 1.55 13.22 15.54
CA ARG A 54 1.41 14.48 14.80
C ARG A 54 0.90 14.27 13.39
N THR A 55 1.39 13.27 12.67
CA THR A 55 0.89 12.96 11.33
C THR A 55 -0.60 12.63 11.33
N THR A 56 -1.06 11.84 12.32
CA THR A 56 -2.49 11.49 12.45
C THR A 56 -3.35 12.70 12.80
N GLU A 57 -2.86 13.60 13.67
CA GLU A 57 -3.55 14.85 14.03
C GLU A 57 -3.69 15.77 12.81
N ILE A 58 -2.63 15.93 12.02
CA ILE A 58 -2.64 16.73 10.79
C ILE A 58 -3.60 16.14 9.75
N GLU A 59 -3.58 14.82 9.57
CA GLU A 59 -4.50 14.15 8.64
C GLU A 59 -5.96 14.35 9.07
N ARG A 60 -6.25 14.21 10.37
CA ARG A 60 -7.58 14.47 10.92
C ARG A 60 -8.02 15.91 10.70
N GLN A 61 -7.13 16.88 10.90
CA GLN A 61 -7.42 18.29 10.64
C GLN A 61 -7.69 18.55 9.15
N ARG A 62 -6.90 17.93 8.26
CA ARG A 62 -7.09 18.02 6.80
C ARG A 62 -8.43 17.42 6.38
N GLN A 63 -8.81 16.27 6.93
CA GLN A 63 -10.11 15.64 6.68
C GLN A 63 -11.26 16.53 7.16
N ASN A 64 -11.17 17.09 8.37
CA ASN A 64 -12.16 18.03 8.89
C ASN A 64 -12.30 19.29 8.04
N ARG A 65 -11.18 19.83 7.53
CA ARG A 65 -11.17 20.99 6.63
C ARG A 65 -11.88 20.67 5.30
N LEU A 66 -11.59 19.51 4.73
CA LEU A 66 -12.25 19.04 3.51
C LEU A 66 -13.78 18.92 3.70
N LEU A 67 -14.20 18.33 4.83
CA LEU A 67 -15.63 18.19 5.16
C LEU A 67 -16.30 19.54 5.32
N ARG A 68 -15.67 20.50 6.01
CA ARG A 68 -16.20 21.86 6.15
C ARG A 68 -16.39 22.55 4.80
N GLN A 69 -15.43 22.38 3.88
CA GLN A 69 -15.53 22.93 2.52
C GLN A 69 -16.66 22.28 1.71
N MET A 70 -16.88 20.97 1.87
CA MET A 70 -18.00 20.28 1.21
C MET A 70 -19.35 20.81 1.72
N VAL A 71 -19.52 20.94 3.04
CA VAL A 71 -20.74 21.48 3.66
C VAL A 71 -21.00 22.91 3.20
N GLU A 72 -19.99 23.79 3.23
CA GLU A 72 -20.14 25.18 2.79
C GLU A 72 -20.55 25.28 1.30
N ASN A 73 -20.02 24.40 0.45
CA ASN A 73 -20.38 24.36 -0.97
C ASN A 73 -21.82 23.87 -1.19
N GLU A 74 -22.31 22.93 -0.37
CA GLU A 74 -23.71 22.50 -0.40
C GLU A 74 -24.66 23.62 0.08
N GLU A 75 -24.31 24.32 1.16
CA GLU A 75 -25.07 25.47 1.64
C GLU A 75 -25.14 26.58 0.58
N ARG A 76 -24.02 26.92 -0.06
CA ARG A 76 -24.00 27.92 -1.15
C ARG A 76 -24.86 27.49 -2.35
N LYS A 77 -24.90 26.20 -2.69
CA LYS A 77 -25.76 25.67 -3.78
C LYS A 77 -27.24 25.73 -3.41
N THR A 78 -27.61 25.44 -2.17
CA THR A 78 -29.01 25.47 -1.71
C THR A 78 -29.53 26.91 -1.59
N VAL A 79 -28.73 27.85 -1.11
CA VAL A 79 -29.08 29.29 -1.04
C VAL A 79 -29.26 29.88 -2.44
N LYS A 80 -28.39 29.54 -3.41
CA LYS A 80 -28.55 29.98 -4.81
C LYS A 80 -29.83 29.44 -5.45
N LYS A 81 -30.22 28.18 -5.17
CA LYS A 81 -31.50 27.61 -5.64
C LYS A 81 -32.73 28.29 -5.05
N LYS A 82 -32.67 28.77 -3.81
CA LYS A 82 -33.78 29.52 -3.19
C LYS A 82 -33.93 30.93 -3.77
N ARG A 83 -32.80 31.60 -4.10
CA ARG A 83 -32.82 32.92 -4.74
C ARG A 83 -33.22 32.91 -6.23
N SER A 84 -33.03 31.80 -6.95
CA SER A 84 -33.49 31.66 -8.34
C SER A 84 -34.96 31.26 -8.48
N ALA A 85 -35.65 30.97 -7.37
CA ALA A 85 -37.09 30.66 -7.37
C ALA A 85 -37.97 31.92 -7.20
N ASP A 86 -37.40 33.02 -6.72
CA ASP A 86 -38.13 34.26 -6.36
C ASP A 86 -38.09 35.33 -7.48
N THR A 87 -37.33 35.09 -8.55
CA THR A 87 -37.16 36.01 -9.70
C THR A 87 -37.60 35.41 -11.04
N ALA A 88 -38.31 34.29 -11.01
CA ALA A 88 -38.77 33.57 -12.21
C ALA A 88 -40.27 33.74 -12.52
N GLU A 89 -40.92 34.78 -11.99
CA GLU A 89 -42.36 35.04 -12.25
C GLU A 89 -42.65 36.26 -13.14
N LEU A 90 -41.64 36.95 -13.68
CA LEU A 90 -41.88 38.13 -14.53
C LEU A 90 -40.84 38.25 -15.65
N ASP A 91 -40.95 37.44 -16.69
CA ASP A 91 -40.77 37.96 -18.06
C ASP A 91 -41.42 37.05 -19.10
N ASP A 92 -42.10 37.70 -20.03
CA ASP A 92 -43.15 37.19 -20.89
C ASP A 92 -42.60 36.72 -22.25
N SER A 93 -43.29 35.75 -22.83
CA SER A 93 -43.47 35.54 -24.27
C SER A 93 -42.27 35.67 -25.23
N GLN A 94 -41.85 34.53 -25.82
CA GLN A 94 -41.99 34.33 -27.28
C GLN A 94 -41.68 32.90 -27.77
N ARG A 95 -42.66 32.37 -28.52
CA ARG A 95 -42.57 31.45 -29.68
C ARG A 95 -42.37 29.94 -29.47
N LYS A 96 -43.53 29.25 -29.48
CA LYS A 96 -43.77 27.90 -30.07
C LYS A 96 -43.74 28.00 -31.61
N PRO A 97 -43.45 26.94 -32.41
CA PRO A 97 -44.14 25.63 -32.44
C PRO A 97 -43.15 24.43 -32.48
N ALA A 98 -43.47 23.22 -32.04
CA ALA A 98 -44.41 22.33 -32.70
C ALA A 98 -44.76 21.13 -31.81
N ARG A 99 -45.87 20.51 -32.18
CA ARG A 99 -46.74 19.65 -31.39
C ARG A 99 -46.40 18.19 -31.65
N GLN A 100 -45.99 17.44 -30.64
CA GLN A 100 -46.35 16.02 -30.52
C GLN A 100 -46.81 15.74 -29.10
N ARG A 101 -48.11 15.49 -28.98
CA ARG A 101 -48.77 15.02 -27.76
C ARG A 101 -48.45 13.53 -27.60
N ALA A 102 -47.72 13.17 -26.54
CA ALA A 102 -47.84 11.89 -25.89
C ALA A 102 -48.19 12.14 -24.42
N THR A 103 -49.21 11.44 -23.98
CA THR A 103 -49.96 11.61 -22.75
C THR A 103 -49.17 11.16 -21.51
N GLY A 104 -49.02 12.08 -20.55
CA GLY A 104 -49.09 11.88 -19.10
C GLY A 104 -48.51 10.60 -18.48
N LYS A 105 -47.32 10.75 -17.87
CA LYS A 105 -47.09 10.67 -16.42
C LYS A 105 -45.60 10.93 -16.19
N ALA A 106 -45.27 11.91 -15.35
CA ALA A 106 -43.89 12.08 -14.90
C ALA A 106 -43.48 10.81 -14.15
N GLU A 107 -42.66 9.96 -14.76
CA GLU A 107 -42.07 8.80 -14.08
C GLU A 107 -41.25 9.33 -12.92
N THR A 108 -41.76 9.12 -11.71
CA THR A 108 -41.04 9.44 -10.49
C THR A 108 -39.79 8.54 -10.40
N ALA A 109 -38.76 8.98 -9.70
CA ALA A 109 -37.54 8.18 -9.49
C ALA A 109 -37.85 6.74 -8.97
N MET A 110 -39.00 6.56 -8.31
CA MET A 110 -39.51 5.28 -7.83
C MET A 110 -39.94 4.32 -8.95
N ASP A 111 -40.50 4.82 -10.05
CA ASP A 111 -40.87 3.99 -11.21
C ASP A 111 -39.62 3.53 -11.98
N SER A 112 -38.60 4.38 -12.08
CA SER A 112 -37.30 3.99 -12.64
C SER A 112 -36.63 2.88 -11.81
N LEU A 113 -36.76 2.94 -10.48
CA LEU A 113 -36.23 1.93 -9.55
C LEU A 113 -37.00 0.60 -9.65
N ARG A 114 -38.33 0.65 -9.81
CA ARG A 114 -39.16 -0.55 -10.05
C ARG A 114 -38.79 -1.23 -11.37
N ARG A 115 -38.54 -0.46 -12.43
CA ARG A 115 -38.07 -0.99 -13.73
C ARG A 115 -36.70 -1.66 -13.61
N ALA A 116 -35.75 -1.02 -12.93
CA ALA A 116 -34.41 -1.58 -12.73
C ALA A 116 -34.42 -2.88 -11.89
N ARG A 117 -35.31 -2.99 -10.90
CA ARG A 117 -35.49 -4.22 -10.13
C ARG A 117 -36.10 -5.34 -10.96
N ALA A 118 -37.08 -5.03 -11.81
CA ALA A 118 -37.70 -6.00 -12.71
C ALA A 118 -36.70 -6.51 -13.76
N GLU A 119 -35.86 -5.63 -14.31
CA GLU A 119 -34.82 -6.00 -15.27
C GLU A 119 -33.75 -6.90 -14.65
N LYS A 120 -33.32 -6.60 -13.41
CA LYS A 120 -32.37 -7.45 -12.67
C LYS A 120 -32.96 -8.81 -12.31
N ALA A 121 -34.24 -8.89 -11.99
CA ALA A 121 -34.94 -10.15 -11.75
C ALA A 121 -34.99 -11.01 -13.03
N LYS A 122 -35.35 -10.41 -14.17
CA LYS A 122 -35.38 -11.11 -15.47
C LYS A 122 -33.99 -11.62 -15.88
N ARG A 123 -32.93 -10.83 -15.70
CA ARG A 123 -31.56 -11.24 -16.01
C ARG A 123 -31.07 -12.39 -15.12
N LYS A 124 -31.55 -12.50 -13.89
CA LYS A 124 -31.26 -13.63 -13.00
C LYS A 124 -31.99 -14.91 -13.46
N GLU A 125 -33.24 -14.77 -13.90
CA GLU A 125 -34.06 -15.88 -14.41
C GLU A 125 -33.47 -16.48 -15.71
N ASP A 126 -33.04 -15.65 -16.65
CA ASP A 126 -32.35 -16.10 -17.87
C ASP A 126 -31.03 -16.82 -17.57
N ASN A 127 -30.28 -16.37 -16.56
CA ASN A 127 -29.02 -17.00 -16.16
C ASN A 127 -29.23 -18.36 -15.45
N THR A 128 -30.44 -18.63 -14.94
CA THR A 128 -30.80 -19.92 -14.32
C THR A 128 -31.37 -20.93 -15.32
N ARG A 129 -31.90 -20.48 -16.47
CA ARG A 129 -32.45 -21.36 -17.51
C ARG A 129 -31.39 -21.87 -18.51
N GLY A 130 -30.20 -21.26 -18.54
CA GLY A 130 -29.11 -21.63 -19.46
C GLY A 130 -28.12 -22.66 -18.91
N ARG A 131 -28.38 -23.30 -17.77
CA ARG A 131 -27.43 -24.23 -17.13
C ARG A 131 -28.00 -25.63 -16.98
N ASP A 132 -28.36 -26.22 -18.11
CA ASP A 132 -28.57 -27.66 -18.23
C ASP A 132 -27.28 -28.36 -18.70
N TYR A 133 -26.95 -29.43 -17.98
CA TYR A 133 -26.13 -30.58 -18.38
C TYR A 133 -24.62 -30.62 -18.06
N SER A 134 -24.30 -31.15 -16.87
CA SER A 134 -23.27 -32.22 -16.70
C SER A 134 -23.45 -32.92 -15.33
N PRO A 135 -23.51 -34.27 -15.28
CA PRO A 135 -23.76 -35.02 -14.05
C PRO A 135 -22.45 -35.39 -13.33
N GLY A 136 -22.41 -35.29 -11.99
CA GLY A 136 -21.23 -35.73 -11.25
C GLY A 136 -21.33 -35.66 -9.72
N ARG A 137 -21.70 -36.82 -9.14
CA ARG A 137 -21.39 -37.33 -7.78
C ARG A 137 -22.26 -36.90 -6.58
N GLN A 138 -23.19 -37.81 -6.29
CA GLN A 138 -23.60 -38.38 -5.01
C GLN A 138 -22.73 -38.09 -3.76
N GLY A 139 -23.40 -37.74 -2.66
CA GLY A 139 -22.92 -37.76 -1.26
C GLY A 139 -23.84 -36.91 -0.35
N SER A 140 -25.05 -37.39 -0.04
CA SER A 140 -25.49 -37.96 1.26
C SER A 140 -25.51 -36.99 2.45
N ASP A 141 -26.75 -36.68 2.86
CA ASP A 141 -27.27 -36.43 4.22
C ASP A 141 -26.87 -35.19 5.02
N GLY A 142 -27.89 -34.42 5.40
CA GLY A 142 -27.80 -33.35 6.41
C GLY A 142 -29.04 -32.47 6.44
N ALA A 143 -30.00 -32.85 7.29
CA ALA A 143 -31.29 -32.22 7.53
C ALA A 143 -31.22 -30.71 7.87
N GLU A 144 -32.20 -29.97 7.34
CA GLU A 144 -33.09 -29.05 8.08
C GLU A 144 -32.45 -28.10 9.09
N SER A 145 -32.23 -26.84 8.68
CA SER A 145 -32.36 -25.69 9.58
C SER A 145 -32.67 -24.44 8.78
N GLU A 146 -33.87 -23.92 9.00
CA GLU A 146 -34.23 -22.53 8.76
C GLU A 146 -33.30 -21.61 9.59
N ASP A 147 -33.14 -20.37 9.13
CA ASP A 147 -32.45 -19.26 9.79
C ASP A 147 -30.91 -19.32 9.87
N ASP A 148 -30.25 -18.84 8.81
CA ASP A 148 -28.96 -18.17 8.97
C ASP A 148 -28.88 -16.93 8.06
N PHE A 149 -28.95 -15.76 8.66
CA PHE A 149 -28.47 -14.51 8.07
C PHE A 149 -26.93 -14.56 7.97
N GLY A 150 -26.43 -15.49 7.15
CA GLY A 150 -25.03 -15.80 6.96
C GLY A 150 -24.35 -14.80 6.03
N ARG A 151 -23.84 -13.73 6.64
CA ARG A 151 -22.64 -12.97 6.24
C ARG A 151 -22.13 -13.31 4.83
N ALA A 152 -22.39 -12.44 3.86
CA ALA A 152 -21.79 -12.51 2.53
C ALA A 152 -20.29 -12.79 2.68
N ARG A 153 -19.88 -14.02 2.35
CA ARG A 153 -18.48 -14.43 2.38
C ARG A 153 -17.74 -13.41 1.54
N SER A 154 -16.93 -12.59 2.20
CA SER A 154 -15.97 -11.71 1.55
C SER A 154 -15.31 -12.53 0.48
N ARG A 155 -15.48 -12.12 -0.78
CA ARG A 155 -14.84 -12.73 -1.95
C ARG A 155 -13.36 -12.79 -1.59
N THR A 156 -12.89 -13.95 -1.13
CA THR A 156 -11.46 -14.20 -0.96
C THR A 156 -10.87 -13.86 -2.31
N PRO A 157 -9.88 -12.94 -2.38
CA PRO A 157 -9.24 -12.68 -3.65
C PRO A 157 -8.83 -14.05 -4.20
N GLU A 158 -9.33 -14.37 -5.40
CA GLU A 158 -8.83 -15.52 -6.15
C GLU A 158 -7.32 -15.38 -6.10
N LYS A 159 -6.66 -16.41 -5.55
CA LYS A 159 -5.21 -16.50 -5.49
C LYS A 159 -4.74 -16.17 -6.90
N GLU A 160 -4.20 -14.97 -7.10
CA GLU A 160 -3.66 -14.56 -8.39
C GLU A 160 -2.75 -15.70 -8.80
N GLU A 161 -3.07 -16.34 -9.92
CA GLU A 161 -2.22 -17.37 -10.50
C GLU A 161 -0.83 -16.75 -10.52
N GLU A 162 0.08 -17.34 -9.74
CA GLU A 162 1.44 -16.88 -9.57
C GLU A 162 2.02 -16.80 -10.97
N LYS A 163 1.99 -15.59 -11.57
CA LYS A 163 2.55 -15.34 -12.89
C LYS A 163 3.97 -15.87 -12.78
N GLU A 164 4.27 -16.93 -13.52
CA GLU A 164 5.58 -17.56 -13.51
C GLU A 164 6.59 -16.45 -13.70
N ALA A 165 7.30 -16.11 -12.62
CA ALA A 165 8.28 -15.06 -12.66
C ALA A 165 9.31 -15.44 -13.74
N PRO A 166 9.86 -14.46 -14.46
CA PRO A 166 10.90 -14.75 -15.43
C PRO A 166 12.03 -15.55 -14.76
N LEU A 167 12.63 -16.47 -15.52
CA LEU A 167 13.75 -17.27 -15.02
C LEU A 167 14.82 -16.33 -14.43
N PRO A 168 15.31 -16.62 -13.21
CA PRO A 168 16.22 -15.72 -12.51
C PRO A 168 17.53 -15.58 -13.27
N ASP A 169 17.99 -14.34 -13.44
CA ASP A 169 19.28 -14.04 -14.06
C ASP A 169 20.40 -14.10 -13.02
N LEU A 170 21.65 -14.23 -13.45
CA LEU A 170 22.82 -14.22 -12.56
C LEU A 170 22.89 -12.93 -11.72
N LYS A 171 22.41 -11.82 -12.27
CA LYS A 171 22.27 -10.53 -11.57
C LYS A 171 21.34 -10.60 -10.37
N ASP A 172 20.30 -11.43 -10.41
CA ASP A 172 19.37 -11.58 -9.30
C ASP A 172 20.05 -12.30 -8.13
N PHE A 173 20.85 -13.33 -8.43
CA PHE A 173 21.67 -14.01 -7.43
C PHE A 173 22.77 -13.10 -6.86
N GLU A 174 23.33 -12.19 -7.67
CA GLU A 174 24.29 -11.19 -7.18
C GLU A 174 23.67 -10.20 -6.17
N ARG A 175 22.40 -9.83 -6.33
CA ARG A 175 21.71 -8.92 -5.40
C ARG A 175 21.50 -9.51 -4.01
N ILE A 176 21.26 -10.82 -3.95
CA ILE A 176 21.08 -11.57 -2.70
C ILE A 176 22.36 -12.29 -2.26
N ARG A 177 23.50 -11.91 -2.84
CA ARG A 177 24.80 -12.49 -2.51
C ARG A 177 25.33 -11.87 -1.23
N LEU A 178 25.80 -12.72 -0.34
CA LEU A 178 26.52 -12.32 0.86
C LEU A 178 27.99 -12.72 0.75
N GLY A 179 28.86 -11.81 1.16
CA GLY A 179 30.29 -12.02 1.24
C GLY A 179 30.78 -11.98 2.69
N ARG A 180 32.11 -12.04 2.83
CA ARG A 180 32.78 -12.05 4.13
C ARG A 180 32.52 -10.78 4.94
N ASN A 181 32.45 -9.64 4.26
CA ASN A 181 32.32 -8.33 4.90
C ASN A 181 30.91 -8.12 5.44
N GLU A 182 29.92 -8.62 4.73
CA GLU A 182 28.51 -8.56 5.11
C GLU A 182 28.30 -9.43 6.36
N PHE A 183 28.80 -10.67 6.37
CA PHE A 183 28.77 -11.53 7.57
C PHE A 183 29.44 -10.86 8.77
N ALA A 184 30.56 -10.16 8.56
CA ALA A 184 31.26 -9.45 9.62
C ALA A 184 30.41 -8.36 10.30
N GLN A 185 29.53 -7.71 9.54
CA GLN A 185 28.70 -6.62 10.05
C GLN A 185 27.43 -7.13 10.75
N VAL A 186 26.85 -8.23 10.27
CA VAL A 186 25.52 -8.69 10.69
C VAL A 186 25.50 -9.90 11.62
N CYS A 187 26.63 -10.60 11.81
CA CYS A 187 26.67 -11.85 12.60
C CYS A 187 26.24 -11.72 14.07
N PHE A 188 26.29 -10.52 14.65
CA PHE A 188 25.86 -10.25 16.03
C PHE A 188 24.50 -9.55 16.13
N THR A 189 23.83 -9.32 15.00
CA THR A 189 22.52 -8.67 14.96
C THR A 189 21.42 -9.67 15.33
N PRO A 190 20.49 -9.34 16.22
CA PRO A 190 19.36 -10.23 16.52
C PRO A 190 18.52 -10.46 15.25
N GLY A 191 18.15 -11.72 14.99
CA GLY A 191 17.40 -12.08 13.78
C GLY A 191 18.23 -12.19 12.50
N PHE A 192 19.56 -12.14 12.56
CA PHE A 192 20.39 -12.28 11.37
C PHE A 192 20.19 -13.64 10.67
N GLU A 193 20.05 -14.72 11.43
CA GLU A 193 19.92 -16.08 10.88
C GLU A 193 18.67 -16.20 9.99
N SER A 194 17.52 -15.69 10.44
CA SER A 194 16.29 -15.72 9.65
C SER A 194 16.35 -14.81 8.43
N ALA A 195 17.00 -13.64 8.54
CA ALA A 195 17.13 -12.69 7.44
C ALA A 195 18.06 -13.21 6.31
N ILE A 196 19.07 -14.00 6.66
CA ILE A 196 20.11 -14.45 5.75
C ILE A 196 19.83 -15.85 5.18
N THR A 197 19.00 -16.64 5.86
CA THR A 197 18.61 -17.95 5.36
C THR A 197 17.89 -17.82 4.02
N GLY A 198 18.35 -18.56 3.00
CA GLY A 198 17.86 -18.46 1.63
C GLY A 198 18.70 -17.56 0.71
N CYS A 199 19.61 -16.75 1.25
CA CYS A 199 20.58 -15.99 0.47
C CYS A 199 21.67 -16.88 -0.14
N TYR A 200 22.42 -16.32 -1.09
CA TYR A 200 23.46 -17.02 -1.83
C TYR A 200 24.85 -16.55 -1.40
N ILE A 201 25.81 -17.47 -1.43
CA ILE A 201 27.21 -17.19 -1.11
C ILE A 201 28.15 -17.83 -2.13
N ARG A 202 29.30 -17.21 -2.32
CA ARG A 202 30.40 -17.77 -3.11
C ARG A 202 31.41 -18.40 -2.16
N ILE A 203 31.51 -19.72 -2.18
CA ILE A 203 32.39 -20.49 -1.27
C ILE A 203 33.67 -20.87 -1.98
N ALA A 204 34.81 -20.61 -1.34
CA ALA A 204 36.10 -21.13 -1.73
C ALA A 204 36.24 -22.59 -1.24
N LEU A 205 36.40 -23.53 -2.17
CA LEU A 205 36.66 -24.94 -1.84
C LEU A 205 38.14 -25.26 -1.66
N GLY A 206 39.01 -24.32 -2.04
CA GLY A 206 40.45 -24.50 -2.10
C GLY A 206 40.94 -24.87 -3.50
N PRO A 207 42.24 -25.17 -3.65
CA PRO A 207 42.86 -25.46 -4.93
C PRO A 207 42.32 -26.77 -5.52
N HIS A 208 42.05 -26.77 -6.83
CA HIS A 208 41.66 -27.97 -7.56
C HIS A 208 42.81 -28.99 -7.54
N PRO A 209 42.53 -30.30 -7.32
CA PRO A 209 43.57 -31.32 -7.17
C PRO A 209 44.48 -31.46 -8.39
N GLU A 210 43.99 -31.14 -9.59
CA GLU A 210 44.75 -31.28 -10.83
C GLU A 210 45.40 -29.98 -11.33
N THR A 211 44.75 -28.83 -11.11
CA THR A 211 45.20 -27.54 -11.70
C THR A 211 45.79 -26.58 -10.68
N GLY A 212 45.61 -26.84 -9.38
CA GLY A 212 46.07 -25.97 -8.29
C GLY A 212 45.33 -24.62 -8.20
N VAL A 213 44.39 -24.34 -9.11
CA VAL A 213 43.61 -23.09 -9.12
C VAL A 213 42.51 -23.16 -8.07
N GLU A 214 42.33 -22.08 -7.31
CA GLU A 214 41.25 -21.97 -6.32
C GLU A 214 39.88 -22.11 -6.99
N GLN A 215 39.14 -23.14 -6.60
CA GLN A 215 37.79 -23.37 -7.10
C GLN A 215 36.76 -22.72 -6.17
N TYR A 216 35.81 -22.03 -6.79
CA TYR A 216 34.69 -21.41 -6.10
C TYR A 216 33.39 -22.08 -6.52
N ARG A 217 32.41 -22.15 -5.62
CA ARG A 217 31.04 -22.59 -5.93
C ARG A 217 30.01 -21.65 -5.34
N MET A 218 28.92 -21.48 -6.06
CA MET A 218 27.72 -20.82 -5.54
C MET A 218 27.01 -21.78 -4.58
N ALA A 219 26.53 -21.31 -3.44
CA ALA A 219 25.77 -22.14 -2.51
C ALA A 219 24.67 -21.33 -1.83
N VAL A 220 23.57 -22.00 -1.48
CA VAL A 220 22.43 -21.41 -0.77
C VAL A 220 22.61 -21.65 0.71
N ILE A 221 22.44 -20.60 1.51
CA ILE A 221 22.45 -20.67 2.97
C ILE A 221 21.15 -21.35 3.45
N LYS A 222 21.28 -22.45 4.18
CA LYS A 222 20.17 -23.16 4.80
C LYS A 222 19.99 -22.85 6.28
N GLY A 223 21.03 -22.32 6.93
CA GLY A 223 21.02 -21.93 8.33
C GLY A 223 22.45 -21.85 8.87
N PHE A 224 22.60 -21.86 10.19
CA PHE A 224 23.91 -21.75 10.84
C PHE A 224 24.18 -22.88 11.83
N SER A 225 25.44 -23.04 12.22
CA SER A 225 25.91 -23.87 13.33
C SER A 225 26.98 -23.13 14.11
N SER A 226 27.17 -23.50 15.38
CA SER A 226 28.29 -23.02 16.18
C SER A 226 29.31 -24.14 16.37
N SER A 227 30.59 -23.84 16.15
CA SER A 227 31.71 -24.78 16.29
C SER A 227 32.95 -24.05 16.81
N ARG A 228 34.16 -24.41 16.37
CA ARG A 228 35.41 -23.83 16.91
C ARG A 228 35.51 -22.32 16.59
N PRO A 229 35.78 -21.45 17.59
CA PRO A 229 35.98 -20.02 17.37
C PRO A 229 37.16 -19.71 16.45
N TYR A 230 36.98 -18.73 15.58
CA TYR A 230 38.01 -18.21 14.68
C TYR A 230 37.91 -16.69 14.55
N ALA A 231 39.02 -16.05 14.20
CA ALA A 231 39.06 -14.61 13.95
C ALA A 231 38.68 -14.32 12.49
N LEU A 232 37.80 -13.34 12.28
CA LEU A 232 37.44 -12.81 10.98
C LEU A 232 37.80 -11.33 10.93
N THR A 233 38.41 -10.89 9.83
CA THR A 233 38.67 -9.47 9.58
C THR A 233 37.52 -8.89 8.77
N GLY A 234 36.77 -7.98 9.38
CA GLY A 234 35.70 -7.23 8.74
C GLY A 234 36.06 -5.75 8.54
N PRO A 235 35.15 -4.98 7.91
CA PRO A 235 35.31 -3.53 7.74
C PRO A 235 35.41 -2.75 9.06
N GLN A 236 34.81 -3.28 10.14
CA GLN A 236 34.81 -2.68 11.47
C GLN A 236 36.00 -3.14 12.34
N GLY A 237 36.88 -4.00 11.81
CA GLY A 237 38.02 -4.57 12.53
C GLY A 237 37.99 -6.10 12.58
N ALA A 238 38.96 -6.66 13.31
CA ALA A 238 38.99 -8.09 13.60
C ALA A 238 38.03 -8.42 14.75
N PHE A 239 37.20 -9.44 14.56
CA PHE A 239 36.33 -9.96 15.60
C PHE A 239 36.40 -11.49 15.60
N VAL A 240 36.01 -12.10 16.72
CA VAL A 240 36.03 -13.56 16.89
C VAL A 240 34.60 -14.07 16.82
N THR A 241 34.37 -15.09 16.01
CA THR A 241 33.09 -15.78 15.90
C THR A 241 33.28 -17.29 15.92
N ASP A 242 32.31 -17.98 16.50
CA ASP A 242 32.19 -19.43 16.52
C ASP A 242 31.13 -19.93 15.53
N GLN A 243 30.53 -19.03 14.76
CA GLN A 243 29.44 -19.35 13.84
C GLN A 243 29.96 -19.84 12.48
N TYR A 244 29.26 -20.82 11.92
CA TYR A 244 29.50 -21.47 10.65
C TYR A 244 28.22 -21.41 9.83
N VAL A 245 28.37 -21.25 8.51
CA VAL A 245 27.24 -21.25 7.58
C VAL A 245 26.99 -22.67 7.10
N LYS A 246 25.74 -23.16 7.24
CA LYS A 246 25.29 -24.39 6.60
C LYS A 246 24.87 -24.05 5.18
N ALA A 247 25.75 -24.33 4.23
CA ALA A 247 25.52 -24.01 2.84
C ALA A 247 25.24 -25.27 2.02
N SER A 248 24.32 -25.13 1.06
CA SER A 248 23.91 -26.20 0.16
C SER A 248 24.28 -25.88 -1.28
N HIS A 249 24.91 -26.82 -1.95
CA HIS A 249 25.14 -26.78 -3.39
C HIS A 249 24.50 -28.02 -4.02
N GLY A 250 23.38 -27.81 -4.72
CA GLY A 250 22.51 -28.90 -5.15
C GLY A 250 21.98 -29.69 -3.95
N LYS A 251 22.26 -30.99 -3.90
CA LYS A 251 21.83 -31.89 -2.82
C LYS A 251 22.81 -31.96 -1.63
N ALA A 252 24.03 -31.47 -1.80
CA ALA A 252 25.05 -31.55 -0.77
C ALA A 252 24.92 -30.37 0.19
N VAL A 253 24.85 -30.66 1.50
CA VAL A 253 24.85 -29.65 2.57
C VAL A 253 26.14 -29.83 3.37
N LYS A 254 26.90 -28.74 3.54
CA LYS A 254 28.13 -28.72 4.33
C LYS A 254 28.24 -27.43 5.13
N GLU A 255 28.99 -27.51 6.21
CA GLU A 255 29.25 -26.37 7.10
C GLU A 255 30.56 -25.71 6.69
N PHE A 256 30.56 -24.39 6.57
CA PHE A 256 31.74 -23.61 6.20
C PHE A 256 31.94 -22.44 7.17
N PRO A 257 33.19 -22.11 7.53
CA PRO A 257 33.46 -20.88 8.26
C PRO A 257 33.22 -19.66 7.34
N PHE A 258 32.89 -18.50 7.91
CA PHE A 258 32.70 -17.26 7.16
C PHE A 258 33.96 -16.82 6.40
N ILE A 259 35.15 -17.26 6.82
CA ILE A 259 36.41 -17.02 6.09
C ILE A 259 36.37 -17.62 4.68
N ALA A 260 35.67 -18.76 4.50
CA ALA A 260 35.56 -19.41 3.21
C ALA A 260 34.59 -18.70 2.24
N ALA A 261 33.80 -17.74 2.73
CA ALA A 261 32.94 -16.91 1.89
C ALA A 261 33.78 -15.84 1.18
N SER A 262 33.73 -15.83 -0.15
CA SER A 262 34.40 -14.83 -0.97
C SER A 262 33.53 -13.60 -1.15
N SER A 263 34.14 -12.41 -1.08
CA SER A 263 33.48 -11.14 -1.41
C SER A 263 33.43 -10.88 -2.92
N GLY A 264 34.00 -11.76 -3.77
CA GLY A 264 33.94 -11.64 -5.22
C GLY A 264 32.55 -11.94 -5.80
N LYS A 265 32.31 -11.43 -7.01
CA LYS A 265 31.09 -11.69 -7.80
C LYS A 265 30.97 -13.15 -8.23
N PHE A 266 29.76 -13.58 -8.61
CA PHE A 266 29.61 -14.87 -9.27
C PHE A 266 30.20 -14.79 -10.68
N THR A 267 30.70 -15.91 -11.16
CA THR A 267 31.28 -16.04 -12.51
C THR A 267 30.36 -16.93 -13.34
N ASP A 268 30.22 -16.59 -14.62
CA ASP A 268 29.49 -17.39 -15.62
C ASP A 268 30.15 -18.75 -15.88
#